data_AF-A0A949X323-F1
#
_entry.id   AF-A0A949X323-F1
#
_cell.length_a   1.000
_cell.length_b   1.000
_cell.length_c   1.000
_cell.angle_alpha   90.00
_cell.angle_beta   90.00
_cell.angle_gamma   90.00
#
_symmetry.space_group_name_H-M   'P 1'
#
loop_
_entity.id
_entity.type
_entity.pdbx_description
1 polymer ?
#
loop_
_entity_poly.entity_id
_entity_poly.type
_entity_poly.pdbx_seq_one_letter_code
_entity_poly.pdbx_strand_id
1 'polypeptide(L)'
;GHGSGLDSPGFLALLHIGPRLGDAFHAQLHKAGLSVDDVYRRHDELFGLHDVAERLLDFDERVHLFRFHHLKLAQRIIGGGVIGTMGTPVEVLHQRMEHLFYKDLWDIRNQITAKANEALDKSRGPH
;
A
#
# COMPACT_ATOMS: atom_id res chain seq x y z
N GLY A 1 -30.24 5.45 5.41
CA GLY A 1 -28.79 5.51 5.09
C GLY A 1 -28.62 6.38 3.86
N HIS A 2 -27.66 7.29 3.85
CA HIS A 2 -27.55 8.36 2.84
C HIS A 2 -26.73 7.98 1.59
N GLY A 3 -26.39 6.70 1.42
CA GLY A 3 -25.92 6.13 0.13
C GLY A 3 -24.50 6.51 -0.30
N SER A 4 -23.67 7.08 0.58
CA SER A 4 -22.27 7.39 0.29
C SER A 4 -21.35 6.21 0.63
N GLY A 5 -20.30 6.00 -0.17
CA GLY A 5 -19.21 5.05 0.16
C GLY A 5 -18.47 5.42 1.46
N LEU A 6 -18.55 6.68 1.89
CA LEU A 6 -17.99 7.17 3.15
C LEU A 6 -18.80 6.75 4.38
N ASP A 7 -20.06 6.36 4.20
CA ASP A 7 -20.93 5.89 5.29
C ASP A 7 -20.83 4.36 5.50
N SER A 8 -20.01 3.67 4.70
CA SER A 8 -19.85 2.22 4.79
C SER A 8 -19.10 1.86 6.07
N PRO A 9 -19.77 1.23 7.07
CA PRO A 9 -19.11 0.91 8.33
C PRO A 9 -17.96 -0.08 8.13
N GLY A 10 -18.11 -1.01 7.17
CA GLY A 10 -17.08 -1.98 6.83
C GLY A 10 -15.86 -1.34 6.19
N PHE A 11 -16.04 -0.42 5.24
CA PHE A 11 -14.91 0.27 4.61
C PHE A 11 -14.19 1.20 5.59
N LEU A 12 -14.92 1.93 6.42
CA LEU A 12 -14.34 2.74 7.49
C LEU A 12 -13.55 1.90 8.49
N ALA A 13 -14.07 0.73 8.88
CA ALA A 13 -13.35 -0.20 9.74
C ALA A 13 -12.04 -0.68 9.08
N LEU A 14 -12.04 -0.98 7.79
CA LEU A 14 -10.83 -1.34 7.05
C LEU A 14 -9.79 -0.21 7.05
N LEU A 15 -10.21 1.04 6.83
CA LEU A 15 -9.30 2.19 6.88
C LEU A 15 -8.69 2.42 8.26
N HIS A 16 -9.41 2.05 9.34
CA HIS A 16 -8.89 2.12 10.69
C HIS A 16 -7.95 0.95 11.04
N ILE A 17 -8.24 -0.24 10.53
CA ILE A 17 -7.47 -1.46 10.83
C ILE A 17 -6.17 -1.52 10.03
N GLY A 18 -6.17 -1.06 8.76
CA GLY A 18 -5.01 -1.10 7.87
C GLY A 18 -3.72 -0.61 8.51
N PRO A 19 -3.64 0.65 8.98
CA PRO A 19 -2.43 1.18 9.63
C PRO A 19 -1.98 0.33 10.83
N ARG A 20 -2.92 -0.18 11.63
CA ARG A 20 -2.63 -0.97 12.84
C ARG A 20 -2.03 -2.35 12.53
N LEU A 21 -2.36 -2.94 11.38
CA LEU A 21 -1.70 -4.16 10.91
C LEU A 21 -0.23 -3.89 10.60
N GLY A 22 0.05 -2.76 9.97
CA GLY A 22 1.41 -2.26 9.75
C GLY A 22 2.15 -2.06 11.08
N ASP A 23 1.56 -1.33 12.02
CA ASP A 23 2.18 -1.08 13.33
C ASP A 23 2.53 -2.39 14.05
N ALA A 24 1.62 -3.38 14.02
CA ALA A 24 1.85 -4.67 14.64
C ALA A 24 3.00 -5.45 13.98
N PHE A 25 3.09 -5.41 12.64
CA PHE A 25 4.20 -6.00 11.90
C PHE A 25 5.54 -5.35 12.25
N HIS A 26 5.61 -4.02 12.24
CA HIS A 26 6.82 -3.26 12.60
C HIS A 26 7.25 -3.50 14.04
N ALA A 27 6.30 -3.63 14.97
CA ALA A 27 6.60 -3.98 16.35
C ALA A 27 7.27 -5.36 16.47
N GLN A 28 6.87 -6.35 15.65
CA GLN A 28 7.54 -7.66 15.62
C GLN A 28 8.95 -7.56 15.04
N LEU A 29 9.16 -6.81 13.96
CA LEU A 29 10.49 -6.58 13.39
C LEU A 29 11.42 -5.91 14.41
N HIS A 30 10.94 -4.84 15.05
CA HIS A 30 11.70 -4.13 16.08
C HIS A 30 12.07 -5.05 17.25
N LYS A 31 11.14 -5.88 17.73
CA LYS A 31 11.40 -6.84 18.81
C LYS A 31 12.46 -7.89 18.42
N ALA A 32 12.50 -8.28 17.14
CA ALA A 32 13.47 -9.23 16.61
C ALA A 32 14.80 -8.58 16.19
N GLY A 33 14.92 -7.24 16.26
CA GLY A 33 16.10 -6.52 15.77
C GLY A 33 16.29 -6.63 14.25
N LEU A 34 15.19 -6.79 13.50
CA LEU A 34 15.20 -6.96 12.06
C LEU A 34 14.78 -5.67 11.35
N SER A 35 15.39 -5.40 10.20
CA SER A 35 14.90 -4.40 9.25
C SER A 35 13.98 -5.04 8.20
N VAL A 36 13.26 -4.21 7.45
CA VAL A 36 12.49 -4.68 6.28
C VAL A 36 13.44 -5.28 5.22
N ASP A 37 14.62 -4.70 5.01
CA ASP A 37 15.64 -5.28 4.11
C ASP A 37 16.03 -6.70 4.51
N ASP A 38 16.19 -6.97 5.81
CA ASP A 38 16.50 -8.30 6.31
C ASP A 38 15.40 -9.31 5.95
N VAL A 39 14.13 -8.92 6.09
CA VAL A 39 12.98 -9.77 5.75
C VAL A 39 13.03 -10.24 4.30
N TYR A 40 13.36 -9.36 3.36
CA TYR A 40 13.45 -9.72 1.93
C TYR A 40 14.74 -10.44 1.57
N ARG A 41 15.88 -9.99 2.12
CA ARG A 41 17.19 -10.58 1.81
C ARG A 41 17.36 -11.99 2.40
N ARG A 42 16.71 -12.27 3.53
CA ARG A 42 16.74 -13.56 4.24
C ARG A 42 15.36 -14.24 4.20
N HIS A 43 14.60 -14.06 3.13
CA HIS A 43 13.21 -14.54 3.04
C HIS A 43 13.06 -16.05 3.27
N ASP A 44 14.05 -16.87 2.88
CA ASP A 44 14.05 -18.31 3.16
C ASP A 44 14.09 -18.61 4.67
N GLU A 45 14.90 -17.86 5.42
CA GLU A 45 15.03 -18.01 6.87
C GLU A 45 13.86 -17.36 7.63
N LEU A 46 13.39 -16.22 7.12
CA LEU A 46 12.36 -15.38 7.74
C LEU A 46 11.00 -15.53 7.06
N PHE A 47 10.71 -16.70 6.49
CA PHE A 47 9.56 -16.95 5.63
C PHE A 47 8.24 -16.43 6.20
N GLY A 48 7.97 -16.65 7.48
CA GLY A 48 6.73 -16.18 8.11
C GLY A 48 6.59 -14.65 8.13
N LEU A 49 7.68 -13.92 8.41
CA LEU A 49 7.67 -12.45 8.38
C LEU A 49 7.59 -11.93 6.95
N HIS A 50 8.26 -12.61 6.02
CA HIS A 50 8.19 -12.29 4.59
C HIS A 50 6.78 -12.47 4.04
N ASP A 51 6.13 -13.61 4.31
CA ASP A 51 4.75 -13.86 3.85
C ASP A 51 3.77 -12.83 4.43
N VAL A 52 3.92 -12.45 5.70
CA VAL A 52 3.12 -11.36 6.28
C VAL A 52 3.35 -10.04 5.55
N ALA A 53 4.61 -9.68 5.24
CA ALA A 53 4.92 -8.47 4.50
C ALA A 53 4.27 -8.46 3.11
N GLU A 54 4.29 -9.59 2.40
CA GLU A 54 3.62 -9.73 1.09
C GLU A 54 2.10 -9.63 1.23
N ARG A 55 1.49 -10.24 2.25
CA ARG A 55 0.05 -10.12 2.50
C ARG A 55 -0.38 -8.70 2.86
N LEU A 56 0.47 -7.93 3.54
CA LEU A 56 0.22 -6.51 3.79
C LEU A 56 0.23 -5.71 2.48
N LEU A 57 1.19 -5.96 1.61
CA LEU A 57 1.21 -5.31 0.28
C LEU A 57 0.01 -5.71 -0.59
N ASP A 58 -0.35 -6.99 -0.62
CA ASP A 58 -1.55 -7.47 -1.31
C ASP A 58 -2.80 -6.72 -0.82
N PHE A 59 -2.88 -6.46 0.49
CA PHE A 59 -3.98 -5.71 1.09
C PHE A 59 -3.98 -4.24 0.64
N ASP A 60 -2.83 -3.57 0.72
CA ASP A 60 -2.70 -2.15 0.34
C ASP A 60 -3.00 -1.96 -1.15
N GLU A 61 -2.45 -2.82 -2.02
CA GLU A 61 -2.74 -2.82 -3.46
C GLU A 61 -4.25 -2.92 -3.73
N ARG A 62 -4.95 -3.86 -3.06
CA ARG A 62 -6.40 -4.02 -3.21
C ARG A 62 -7.18 -2.79 -2.75
N VAL A 63 -6.71 -2.09 -1.72
CA VAL A 63 -7.31 -0.82 -1.28
C VAL A 63 -7.13 0.26 -2.35
N HIS A 64 -5.95 0.35 -2.98
CA HIS A 64 -5.72 1.28 -4.09
C HIS A 64 -6.57 0.96 -5.32
N LEU A 65 -6.70 -0.31 -5.70
CA LEU A 65 -7.59 -0.74 -6.77
C LEU A 65 -9.05 -0.37 -6.49
N PHE A 66 -9.51 -0.60 -5.26
CA PHE A 66 -10.84 -0.17 -4.83
C PHE A 66 -11.03 1.34 -4.97
N ARG A 67 -10.08 2.15 -4.47
CA ARG A 67 -10.15 3.62 -4.56
C ARG A 67 -10.21 4.09 -6.02
N PHE A 68 -9.42 3.48 -6.90
CA PHE A 68 -9.44 3.78 -8.33
C PHE A 68 -10.80 3.46 -8.97
N HIS A 69 -11.31 2.26 -8.76
CA HIS A 69 -12.61 1.85 -9.29
C HIS A 69 -13.75 2.74 -8.76
N HIS A 70 -13.68 3.10 -7.47
CA HIS A 70 -14.64 4.00 -6.85
C HIS A 70 -14.65 5.39 -7.50
N LEU A 71 -13.46 5.99 -7.70
CA LEU A 71 -13.32 7.26 -8.41
C LEU A 71 -13.88 7.17 -9.84
N LYS A 72 -13.53 6.13 -10.59
CA LYS A 72 -13.98 5.97 -11.98
C LYS A 72 -15.48 5.77 -12.09
N LEU A 73 -16.08 5.03 -11.16
CA LEU A 73 -17.53 4.88 -11.09
C LEU A 73 -18.22 6.21 -10.81
N ALA A 74 -17.73 6.99 -9.84
CA ALA A 74 -18.26 8.32 -9.55
C ALA A 74 -18.17 9.24 -10.78
N GLN A 75 -17.00 9.31 -11.41
CA GLN A 75 -16.79 10.10 -12.64
C GLN A 75 -17.76 9.70 -13.76
N ARG A 76 -17.99 8.39 -13.96
CA ARG A 76 -18.89 7.86 -14.99
C ARG A 76 -20.36 8.21 -14.74
N ILE A 77 -20.82 8.19 -13.49
CA ILE A 77 -22.23 8.36 -13.14
C ILE A 77 -22.61 9.82 -12.96
N ILE A 78 -21.78 10.62 -12.29
CA ILE A 78 -22.12 12.01 -11.93
C ILE A 78 -21.17 13.07 -12.51
N GLY A 79 -20.10 12.67 -13.21
CA GLY A 79 -19.06 13.58 -13.71
C GLY A 79 -17.93 13.82 -12.70
N GLY A 80 -16.75 14.24 -13.19
CA GLY A 80 -15.55 14.42 -12.37
C GLY A 80 -15.39 15.80 -11.71
N GLY A 81 -16.08 16.82 -12.23
CA GLY A 81 -15.98 18.21 -11.75
C GLY A 81 -17.13 18.64 -10.85
N VAL A 82 -17.95 17.70 -10.37
CA VAL A 82 -19.14 18.00 -9.57
C VAL A 82 -18.86 17.85 -8.08
N ILE A 83 -19.66 18.58 -7.30
CA ILE A 83 -19.78 18.32 -5.87
C ILE A 83 -20.73 17.12 -5.72
N GLY A 84 -20.26 16.07 -5.06
CA GLY A 84 -21.06 14.87 -4.80
C GLY A 84 -22.26 15.17 -3.89
N THR A 85 -23.16 14.20 -3.77
CA THR A 85 -24.42 14.32 -2.99
C THR A 85 -24.23 14.74 -1.54
N MET A 86 -23.06 14.51 -0.95
CA MET A 86 -22.71 14.89 0.44
C MET A 86 -21.80 16.12 0.53
N GLY A 87 -21.77 16.98 -0.49
CA GLY A 87 -20.94 18.18 -0.47
C GLY A 87 -19.44 17.93 -0.68
N THR A 88 -19.03 16.67 -0.87
CA THR A 88 -17.63 16.31 -1.09
C THR A 88 -17.30 16.40 -2.57
N PRO A 89 -16.32 17.23 -2.98
CA PRO A 89 -15.85 17.25 -4.36
C PRO A 89 -15.32 15.88 -4.78
N VAL A 90 -15.63 15.44 -6.00
CA VAL A 90 -15.08 14.18 -6.57
C VAL A 90 -13.55 14.20 -6.58
N GLU A 91 -12.94 15.39 -6.66
CA GLU A 91 -11.49 15.60 -6.57
C GLU A 91 -10.85 15.07 -5.27
N VAL A 92 -11.59 15.06 -4.15
CA VAL A 92 -11.08 14.50 -2.88
C VAL A 92 -10.80 13.00 -3.00
N LEU A 93 -11.52 12.29 -3.88
CA LEU A 93 -11.23 10.88 -4.16
C LEU A 93 -9.91 10.71 -4.91
N HIS A 94 -9.49 11.70 -5.69
CA HIS A 94 -8.20 11.69 -6.39
C HIS A 94 -7.05 11.83 -5.40
N GLN A 95 -7.11 12.79 -4.47
CA GLN A 95 -6.07 13.00 -3.44
C GLN A 95 -5.82 11.76 -2.57
N ARG A 96 -6.86 10.94 -2.33
CA ARG A 96 -6.75 9.70 -1.54
C ARG A 96 -5.97 8.59 -2.26
N MET A 97 -5.72 8.72 -3.56
CA MET A 97 -4.95 7.75 -4.33
C MET A 97 -3.47 7.73 -3.98
N GLU A 98 -2.95 8.80 -3.38
CA GLU A 98 -1.52 8.94 -3.08
C GLU A 98 -1.11 8.30 -1.74
N HIS A 99 -2.08 7.93 -0.89
CA HIS A 99 -1.81 7.43 0.45
C HIS A 99 -1.63 5.90 0.48
N LEU A 100 -0.39 5.45 0.62
CA LEU A 100 -0.02 4.06 0.88
C LEU A 100 -0.05 3.77 2.39
N PHE A 101 -0.60 2.63 2.80
CA PHE A 101 -0.55 2.22 4.21
C PHE A 101 0.85 1.77 4.62
N TYR A 102 1.57 1.07 3.74
CA TYR A 102 2.85 0.43 4.07
C TYR A 102 3.96 0.93 3.13
N LYS A 103 4.20 2.25 3.14
CA LYS A 103 5.11 2.92 2.20
C LYS A 103 6.51 2.31 2.15
N ASP A 104 7.05 1.94 3.29
CA ASP A 104 8.38 1.32 3.42
C ASP A 104 8.47 -0.05 2.74
N LEU A 105 7.39 -0.85 2.82
CA LEU A 105 7.25 -2.08 2.06
C LEU A 105 7.18 -1.80 0.55
N TRP A 106 6.62 -0.69 0.09
CA TRP A 106 6.71 -0.33 -1.34
C TRP A 106 8.13 0.14 -1.71
N ASP A 107 8.73 1.01 -0.89
CA ASP A 107 10.02 1.63 -1.17
C ASP A 107 11.19 0.63 -1.19
N ILE A 108 11.14 -0.45 -0.40
CA ILE A 108 12.23 -1.45 -0.34
C ILE A 108 12.48 -2.12 -1.70
N ARG A 109 11.48 -2.20 -2.58
CA ARG A 109 11.64 -2.75 -3.95
C ARG A 109 12.63 -1.93 -4.77
N ASN A 110 12.65 -0.61 -4.57
CA ASN A 110 13.60 0.28 -5.24
C ASN A 110 15.03 -0.07 -4.80
N GLN A 111 15.23 -0.32 -3.50
CA GLN A 111 16.53 -0.67 -2.95
C GLN A 111 17.00 -2.05 -3.42
N ILE A 112 16.11 -3.05 -3.41
CA ILE A 112 16.40 -4.41 -3.89
C ILE A 112 16.82 -4.37 -5.37
N THR A 113 16.06 -3.64 -6.20
CA THR A 113 16.35 -3.50 -7.64
C THR A 113 17.66 -2.79 -7.88
N ALA A 114 17.94 -1.71 -7.14
CA ALA A 114 19.20 -0.97 -7.24
C ALA A 114 20.41 -1.87 -6.90
N LYS A 115 20.36 -2.61 -5.79
CA LYS A 115 21.42 -3.56 -5.39
C LYS A 115 21.65 -4.66 -6.45
N ALA A 116 20.57 -5.17 -7.04
CA ALA A 116 20.67 -6.19 -8.10
C ALA A 116 21.35 -5.62 -9.36
N ASN A 117 20.99 -4.41 -9.77
CA ASN A 117 21.62 -3.74 -10.91
C ASN A 117 23.12 -3.47 -10.66
N GLU A 118 23.49 -2.98 -9.47
CA GLU A 118 24.89 -2.79 -9.10
C GLU A 118 25.70 -4.09 -9.13
N ALA A 119 25.11 -5.22 -8.71
CA ALA A 119 25.75 -6.52 -8.77
C ALA A 119 25.97 -6.99 -10.22
N LEU A 120 24.97 -6.77 -11.10
CA LEU A 120 25.08 -7.05 -12.52
C LEU A 120 26.17 -6.21 -13.19
N ASP A 121 26.25 -4.92 -12.89
CA ASP A 121 27.27 -4.05 -13.49
C ASP A 121 28.68 -4.43 -13.04
N LYS A 122 28.88 -4.77 -11.76
CA LYS A 122 30.16 -5.31 -11.27
C LYS A 122 30.55 -6.61 -11.96
N SER A 123 29.59 -7.46 -12.31
CA SER A 123 29.84 -8.73 -13.01
C SER A 123 30.22 -8.57 -14.48
N ARG A 124 29.86 -7.44 -15.11
CA ARG A 124 30.10 -7.18 -16.54
C ARG A 124 31.53 -6.70 -16.84
N GLY A 125 32.28 -6.26 -15.83
CA GLY A 125 33.64 -5.70 -16.00
C GLY A 125 33.64 -4.34 -16.72
N PRO A 126 34.73 -3.54 -16.62
CA PRO A 126 34.83 -2.31 -17.38
C PRO A 126 34.91 -2.63 -18.88
N HIS A 127 34.05 -1.97 -19.68
CA HIS A 127 34.15 -1.95 -21.13
C HIS A 127 35.46 -1.32 -21.61
#